data_AF-A0A1Q3AW13-F1
#
_entry.id   AF-A0A1Q3AW13-F1
#
_cell.length_a   1.000
_cell.length_b   1.000
_cell.length_c   1.000
_cell.angle_alpha   90.00
_cell.angle_beta   90.00
_cell.angle_gamma   90.00
#
_symmetry.space_group_name_H-M   'P 1'
#
loop_
_entity.id
_entity.type
_entity.pdbx_description
1 polymer ?
#
loop_
_entity_poly.entity_id
_entity_poly.type
_entity_poly.pdbx_seq_one_letter_code
_entity_poly.pdbx_strand_id
1 'polypeptide(L)'
;MSGREDEWRLTGFYCHVEAHLRHETWSLLRTLSLQRNVPWLCMGDFNEILYRTKKVGGTDRCERQMAEFRNALDVCNLRDMGFHGSPYTWSNGRTGEDCIRSRLN
;
A
#
# COMPACT_ATOMS: atom_id res chain seq x y z
N MET A 1 -26.39 -8.78 -3.44
CA MET A 1 -26.27 -8.89 -4.90
C MET A 1 -25.33 -10.05 -5.18
N SER A 2 -25.82 -11.13 -5.81
CA SER A 2 -24.98 -12.27 -6.21
C SER A 2 -24.21 -11.87 -7.46
N GLY A 3 -22.88 -11.78 -7.38
CA GLY A 3 -22.03 -11.60 -8.56
C GLY A 3 -22.06 -12.85 -9.44
N ARG A 4 -21.65 -12.71 -10.71
CA ARG A 4 -21.40 -13.88 -11.57
C ARG A 4 -20.23 -14.69 -10.99
N GLU A 5 -20.22 -16.01 -11.14
CA GLU A 5 -19.21 -16.90 -10.53
C GLU A 5 -17.75 -16.52 -10.89
N ASP A 6 -17.52 -15.83 -12.01
CA ASP A 6 -16.20 -15.37 -12.47
C ASP A 6 -15.97 -13.85 -12.31
N GLU A 7 -16.84 -13.15 -11.60
CA GLU A 7 -16.73 -11.69 -11.45
C GLU A 7 -15.65 -11.33 -10.43
N TRP A 8 -14.68 -10.52 -10.86
CA TRP A 8 -13.65 -9.94 -10.00
C TRP A 8 -13.50 -8.45 -10.28
N ARG A 9 -12.93 -7.71 -9.32
CA ARG A 9 -12.76 -6.26 -9.41
C ARG A 9 -11.28 -5.89 -9.38
N LEU A 10 -10.88 -5.00 -10.28
CA LEU A 10 -9.61 -4.27 -10.23
C LEU A 10 -9.86 -2.84 -9.74
N THR A 11 -9.00 -2.32 -8.89
CA THR A 11 -9.01 -0.89 -8.52
C THR A 11 -7.60 -0.33 -8.53
N GLY A 12 -7.40 0.74 -9.30
CA GLY A 12 -6.19 1.57 -9.26
C GLY A 12 -6.26 2.58 -8.12
N PHE A 13 -5.21 2.67 -7.30
CA PHE A 13 -5.11 3.57 -6.16
C PHE A 13 -3.91 4.51 -6.29
N TYR A 14 -4.12 5.79 -6.00
CA TYR A 14 -3.05 6.75 -5.80
C TYR A 14 -3.29 7.47 -4.48
N CYS A 15 -2.48 7.15 -3.47
CA CYS A 15 -2.62 7.67 -2.12
C CYS A 15 -2.01 9.06 -1.98
N HIS A 16 -2.51 9.83 -1.00
CA HIS A 16 -1.96 11.15 -0.69
C HIS A 16 -0.46 11.10 -0.41
N VAL A 17 0.25 12.04 -1.05
CA VAL A 17 1.69 12.24 -0.85
C VAL A 17 1.93 12.75 0.57
N GLU A 18 1.09 13.67 1.06
CA GLU A 18 1.20 14.16 2.43
C GLU A 18 0.73 13.11 3.44
N ALA A 19 1.65 12.70 4.32
CA ALA A 19 1.39 11.61 5.26
C ALA A 19 0.23 11.88 6.24
N HIS A 20 -0.08 13.16 6.51
CA HIS A 20 -1.20 13.53 7.39
C HIS A 20 -2.57 13.35 6.72
N LEU A 21 -2.66 13.31 5.39
CA LEU A 21 -3.91 13.11 4.65
C LEU A 21 -4.19 11.64 4.29
N ARG A 22 -3.22 10.74 4.50
CA ARG A 22 -3.38 9.30 4.17
C ARG A 22 -4.53 8.61 4.90
N HIS A 23 -4.94 9.13 6.06
CA HIS A 23 -6.11 8.62 6.77
C HIS A 23 -7.40 8.70 5.92
N GLU A 24 -7.51 9.71 5.07
CA GLU A 24 -8.62 9.84 4.10
C GLU A 24 -8.54 8.74 3.04
N THR A 25 -7.34 8.43 2.53
CA THR A 25 -7.13 7.32 1.60
C THR A 25 -7.50 5.97 2.23
N TRP A 26 -7.16 5.74 3.51
CA TRP A 26 -7.54 4.53 4.23
C TRP A 26 -9.04 4.43 4.45
N SER A 27 -9.71 5.55 4.73
CA SER A 27 -11.17 5.63 4.82
C SER A 27 -11.84 5.29 3.48
N LEU A 28 -11.32 5.82 2.37
CA LEU A 28 -11.78 5.51 1.03
C LEU A 28 -11.61 4.02 0.70
N LEU A 29 -10.44 3.45 0.99
CA LEU A 29 -10.17 2.02 0.78
C LEU A 29 -11.18 1.13 1.51
N ARG A 30 -11.47 1.45 2.79
CA ARG A 30 -12.50 0.76 3.58
C ARG A 30 -13.90 0.95 3.00
N THR A 31 -14.22 2.13 2.48
CA THR A 31 -15.51 2.37 1.83
C THR A 31 -15.67 1.52 0.57
N LEU A 32 -14.62 1.43 -0.25
CA LEU A 32 -14.64 0.63 -1.48
C LEU A 32 -14.71 -0.88 -1.19
N SER A 33 -14.14 -1.36 -0.08
CA SER A 33 -14.20 -2.76 0.31
C SER A 33 -15.64 -3.22 0.59
N LEU A 34 -16.49 -2.31 1.13
CA LEU A 34 -17.89 -2.59 1.44
C LEU A 34 -18.82 -2.60 0.22
N GLN A 35 -18.39 -2.04 -0.92
CA GLN A 35 -19.28 -1.89 -2.08
C GLN A 35 -19.64 -3.21 -2.76
N ARG A 36 -18.70 -4.18 -2.81
CA ARG A 36 -18.88 -5.44 -3.52
C ARG A 36 -18.14 -6.57 -2.84
N ASN A 37 -18.85 -7.70 -2.64
CA ASN A 37 -18.27 -8.93 -2.12
C ASN A 37 -17.85 -9.86 -3.26
N VAL A 38 -16.83 -9.46 -4.02
CA VAL A 38 -16.20 -10.23 -5.09
C VAL A 38 -14.68 -10.19 -4.91
N PRO A 39 -13.90 -11.14 -5.46
CA PRO A 39 -12.44 -11.06 -5.43
C PRO A 39 -11.95 -9.68 -5.89
N TRP A 40 -11.08 -9.07 -5.09
CA TRP A 40 -10.68 -7.68 -5.26
C TRP A 40 -9.16 -7.56 -5.34
N LEU A 41 -8.69 -7.08 -6.48
CA LEU A 41 -7.30 -6.70 -6.71
C LEU A 41 -7.18 -5.18 -6.62
N CYS A 42 -6.34 -4.71 -5.69
CA CYS A 42 -5.92 -3.32 -5.60
C CYS A 42 -4.49 -3.19 -6.10
N MET A 43 -4.23 -2.19 -6.92
CA MET A 43 -2.88 -1.88 -7.39
C MET A 43 -2.69 -0.38 -7.48
N GLY A 44 -1.45 0.10 -7.43
CA GLY A 44 -1.13 1.50 -7.62
C GLY A 44 0.02 1.94 -6.73
N ASP A 45 -0.03 3.20 -6.28
CA ASP A 45 0.98 3.78 -5.39
C ASP A 45 0.31 4.24 -4.09
N PHE A 46 0.54 3.48 -3.03
CA PHE A 46 0.01 3.76 -1.69
C PHE A 46 0.91 4.73 -0.92
N ASN A 47 2.08 5.10 -1.47
CA ASN A 47 3.05 6.00 -0.86
C ASN A 47 3.50 5.58 0.56
N GLU A 48 3.30 4.31 0.94
CA GLU A 48 3.57 3.78 2.27
C GLU A 48 4.27 2.41 2.22
N ILE A 49 5.06 2.13 3.25
CA ILE A 49 5.74 0.84 3.42
C ILE A 49 5.02 0.00 4.49
N LEU A 50 4.97 -1.33 4.32
CA LEU A 50 4.33 -2.22 5.30
C LEU A 50 5.15 -2.40 6.58
N TYR A 51 6.47 -2.40 6.48
CA TYR A 51 7.39 -2.65 7.59
C TYR A 51 8.68 -1.87 7.39
N ARG A 52 9.40 -1.55 8.47
CA ARG A 52 10.72 -0.89 8.39
C ARG A 52 11.71 -1.62 7.48
N THR A 53 11.67 -2.95 7.49
CA THR A 53 12.54 -3.82 6.66
C THR A 53 12.34 -3.62 5.16
N LYS A 54 11.28 -2.92 4.74
CA LYS A 54 11.02 -2.56 3.34
C LYS A 54 11.71 -1.25 2.92
N LYS A 55 12.53 -0.66 3.79
CA LYS A 55 13.30 0.56 3.56
C LYS A 55 14.76 0.35 3.95
N VAL A 56 15.66 0.97 3.20
CA VAL A 56 17.10 1.05 3.50
C VAL A 56 17.56 2.49 3.35
N GLY A 57 18.44 2.92 4.27
CA GLY A 57 19.01 4.27 4.34
C GLY A 57 18.02 5.31 4.86
N GLY A 58 18.51 6.48 5.30
CA GLY A 58 17.71 7.59 5.81
C GLY A 58 16.86 7.28 7.05
N THR A 59 15.99 8.20 7.46
CA THR A 59 15.14 8.03 8.65
C THR A 59 14.07 6.96 8.47
N ASP A 60 13.78 6.23 9.53
CA ASP A 60 12.68 5.27 9.57
C ASP A 60 11.32 5.96 9.38
N ARG A 61 10.38 5.22 8.78
CA ARG A 61 8.98 5.65 8.73
C ARG A 61 8.33 5.51 10.10
N CYS A 62 7.36 6.36 10.38
CA CYS A 62 6.62 6.33 11.63
C CYS A 62 5.84 5.01 11.77
N GLU A 63 6.06 4.26 12.85
CA GLU A 63 5.36 2.99 13.10
C GLU A 63 3.85 3.14 13.15
N ARG A 64 3.36 4.26 13.71
CA ARG A 64 1.93 4.53 13.74
C ARG A 64 1.35 4.58 12.33
N GLN A 65 2.01 5.25 11.39
CA GLN A 65 1.53 5.37 10.02
C GLN A 65 1.52 4.01 9.30
N MET A 66 2.58 3.22 9.47
CA MET A 66 2.63 1.86 8.93
C MET A 66 1.58 0.95 9.57
N ALA A 67 1.31 1.09 10.87
CA ALA A 67 0.28 0.32 11.56
C ALA A 67 -1.13 0.67 11.07
N GLU A 68 -1.43 1.95 10.84
CA GLU A 68 -2.70 2.39 10.26
C GLU A 68 -2.90 1.80 8.85
N PHE A 69 -1.84 1.75 8.04
CA PHE A 69 -1.90 1.15 6.72
C PHE A 69 -2.16 -0.36 6.80
N ARG A 70 -1.41 -1.09 7.65
CA ARG A 70 -1.66 -2.53 7.91
C ARG A 70 -3.10 -2.77 8.35
N ASN A 71 -3.61 -1.97 9.28
CA ASN A 71 -5.00 -2.08 9.75
C ASN A 71 -6.02 -1.83 8.63
N ALA A 72 -5.77 -0.88 7.73
CA ALA A 72 -6.63 -0.63 6.58
C ALA A 72 -6.69 -1.85 5.64
N LEU A 73 -5.54 -2.49 5.38
CA LEU A 73 -5.48 -3.71 4.58
C LEU A 73 -6.20 -4.87 5.26
N ASP A 74 -5.97 -5.07 6.56
CA ASP A 74 -6.62 -6.13 7.34
C ASP A 74 -8.14 -5.99 7.33
N VAL A 75 -8.67 -4.78 7.54
CA VAL A 75 -10.11 -4.50 7.49
C VAL A 75 -10.68 -4.74 6.08
N CYS A 76 -9.88 -4.51 5.05
CA CYS A 76 -10.27 -4.76 3.66
C CYS A 76 -10.02 -6.20 3.20
N ASN A 77 -9.48 -7.07 4.08
CA ASN A 77 -9.02 -8.42 3.75
C ASN A 77 -8.06 -8.46 2.55
N LEU A 78 -7.22 -7.42 2.41
CA LEU A 78 -6.20 -7.31 1.38
C LEU A 78 -4.86 -7.84 1.89
N ARG A 79 -4.08 -8.46 1.00
CA ARG A 79 -2.74 -8.97 1.30
C ARG A 79 -1.75 -8.55 0.21
N ASP A 80 -0.51 -8.28 0.61
CA ASP A 80 0.60 -8.07 -0.33
C ASP A 80 0.83 -9.36 -1.13
N MET A 81 0.78 -9.27 -2.46
CA MET A 81 1.05 -10.39 -3.37
C MET A 81 2.54 -10.72 -3.48
N GLY A 82 3.41 -9.89 -2.90
CA GLY A 82 4.85 -10.05 -2.99
C GLY A 82 5.43 -9.48 -4.27
N PHE A 83 6.60 -9.98 -4.68
CA PHE A 83 7.30 -9.50 -5.87
C PHE A 83 8.24 -10.55 -6.43
N HIS A 84 8.59 -10.34 -7.70
CA HIS A 84 9.74 -10.95 -8.35
C HIS A 84 10.72 -9.86 -8.77
N GLY A 85 12.03 -10.11 -8.62
CA GLY A 85 13.08 -9.15 -8.96
C GLY A 85 13.45 -8.21 -7.81
N SER A 86 13.51 -6.90 -8.09
CA SER A 86 13.92 -5.90 -7.10
C SER A 86 12.91 -5.83 -5.94
N PRO A 87 13.35 -5.89 -4.66
CA PRO A 87 12.48 -5.68 -3.53
C PRO A 87 11.98 -4.24 -3.40
N TYR A 88 12.64 -3.27 -4.06
CA TYR A 88 12.36 -1.84 -3.96
C TYR A 88 11.66 -1.31 -5.22
N THR A 89 10.67 -0.44 -5.02
CA THR A 89 9.90 0.23 -6.06
C THR A 89 10.25 1.71 -6.20
N TRP A 90 10.95 2.28 -5.21
CA TRP A 90 11.37 3.68 -5.19
C TRP A 90 12.82 3.86 -4.73
N SER A 91 13.51 4.84 -5.31
CA SER A 91 14.86 5.29 -4.94
C SER A 91 14.93 6.81 -4.97
N ASN A 92 15.72 7.40 -4.07
CA ASN A 92 16.05 8.83 -4.13
C ASN A 92 17.08 9.18 -5.23
N GLY A 93 17.56 8.18 -5.98
CA GLY A 93 18.53 8.35 -7.07
C GLY A 93 19.97 8.60 -6.61
N ARG A 94 20.26 8.56 -5.31
CA ARG A 94 21.60 8.76 -4.75
C ARG A 94 22.33 7.42 -4.56
N THR A 95 23.65 7.50 -4.48
CA THR A 95 24.55 6.36 -4.28
C THR A 95 25.29 6.49 -2.93
N GLY A 96 25.97 5.42 -2.50
CA GLY A 96 26.72 5.42 -1.24
C GLY A 96 25.82 5.52 -0.01
N GLU A 97 26.29 6.22 1.02
CA GLU A 97 25.61 6.37 2.31
C GLU A 97 24.29 7.16 2.21
N ASP A 98 24.16 8.03 1.20
CA ASP A 98 22.96 8.82 0.93
C ASP A 98 21.88 8.04 0.16
N CYS A 99 22.15 6.80 -0.24
CA CYS A 99 21.20 5.98 -1.00
C CYS A 99 20.01 5.59 -0.12
N ILE A 100 18.80 6.01 -0.53
CA ILE A 100 17.56 5.60 0.12
C ILE A 100 16.73 4.82 -0.87
N ARG A 101 16.32 3.61 -0.49
CA ARG A 101 15.43 2.76 -1.28
C ARG A 101 14.27 2.28 -0.42
N SER A 102 13.09 2.22 -1.02
CA SER A 102 11.87 1.77 -0.34
C SER A 102 11.02 0.91 -1.26
N ARG A 103 10.28 -0.02 -0.66
CA ARG A 103 9.17 -0.70 -1.31
C ARG A 103 7.88 -0.02 -0.91
N LEU A 104 7.50 0.98 -1.69
CA LEU A 104 6.14 1.50 -1.67
C LEU A 104 5.23 0.40 -2.19
N ASN A 105 4.16 0.13 -1.43
CA ASN A 105 3.09 -0.77 -1.87
C ASN A 105 2.08 0.00 -2.70
#